data_AF-A0A8N4L9W3-F1
#
_entry.id   AF-A0A8N4L9W3-F1
#
_cell.length_a   1.000
_cell.length_b   1.000
_cell.length_c   1.000
_cell.angle_alpha   90.00
_cell.angle_beta   90.00
_cell.angle_gamma   90.00
#
_symmetry.space_group_name_H-M   'P 1'
#
loop_
_entity.id
_entity.type
_entity.pdbx_description
1 polymer ?
#
loop_
_entity_poly.entity_id
_entity_poly.type
_entity_poly.pdbx_seq_one_letter_code
_entity_poly.pdbx_strand_id
1 'polypeptide(L)'
;MGLVNQGDLLLWIFDKTLADEAMRIFKDGEEYGSQYSYFPYQVDFGLCTRSAYSARMNPALHCFGNIIGAMMTQVRSFNARMILQANVKDVISNAQLVGFVFATRSERNIQFLRSDDPNLDQGHEEYGKQKKLDSEGDDLDEEEDPNQLIPPTGREPLDWFNWYDQVNGKPSKEMRKFFKQVQDSIQNVRPGSIGEVCKGPLFLQDA
;
A
#
# COMPACT_ATOMS: atom_id res chain seq x y z
N MET A 1 -2.66 2.74 -7.20
CA MET A 1 -2.54 1.33 -6.77
C MET A 1 -3.08 0.36 -7.82
N GLY A 2 -4.12 0.71 -8.58
CA GLY A 2 -4.53 -0.10 -9.75
C GLY A 2 -5.26 -1.40 -9.38
N LEU A 3 -5.93 -1.40 -8.22
CA LEU A 3 -6.75 -2.52 -7.76
C LEU A 3 -8.04 -2.62 -8.59
N VAL A 4 -8.56 -3.85 -8.73
CA VAL A 4 -9.75 -4.14 -9.52
C VAL A 4 -11.00 -3.61 -8.82
N ASN A 5 -11.18 -3.95 -7.55
CA ASN A 5 -12.29 -3.44 -6.74
C ASN A 5 -11.81 -2.41 -5.72
N GLN A 6 -12.71 -1.47 -5.40
CA GLN A 6 -12.42 -0.42 -4.41
C GLN A 6 -12.15 -0.98 -3.00
N GLY A 7 -12.72 -2.14 -2.68
CA GLY A 7 -12.56 -2.81 -1.39
C GLY A 7 -11.29 -3.68 -1.26
N ASP A 8 -10.59 -3.98 -2.36
CA ASP A 8 -9.46 -4.93 -2.34
C ASP A 8 -8.29 -4.43 -1.47
N LEU A 9 -8.20 -3.11 -1.25
CA LEU A 9 -7.19 -2.54 -0.35
C LEU A 9 -7.39 -2.99 1.10
N LEU A 10 -8.63 -3.34 1.50
CA LEU A 10 -8.92 -3.81 2.86
C LEU A 10 -8.28 -5.17 3.14
N LEU A 11 -7.99 -5.97 2.11
CA LEU A 11 -7.28 -7.24 2.24
C LEU A 11 -5.82 -7.06 2.68
N TRP A 12 -5.28 -5.84 2.54
CA TRP A 12 -3.94 -5.45 2.99
C TRP A 12 -3.93 -4.89 4.42
N ILE A 13 -5.03 -4.99 5.15
CA ILE A 13 -5.10 -4.61 6.55
C ILE A 13 -4.73 -5.82 7.41
N PHE A 14 -3.51 -5.80 7.94
CA PHE A 14 -2.97 -6.87 8.79
C PHE A 14 -2.99 -6.51 10.29
N ASP A 15 -3.45 -5.31 10.62
CA ASP A 15 -3.55 -4.83 12.00
C ASP A 15 -5.00 -4.66 12.46
N LYS A 16 -5.27 -5.02 13.71
CA LYS A 16 -6.59 -4.91 14.33
C LYS A 16 -7.07 -3.46 14.42
N THR A 17 -6.19 -2.50 14.73
CA THR A 17 -6.59 -1.08 14.87
C THR A 17 -7.08 -0.54 13.52
N LEU A 18 -6.37 -0.86 12.45
CA LEU A 18 -6.79 -0.54 11.08
C LEU A 18 -8.12 -1.22 10.73
N ALA A 19 -8.30 -2.50 11.09
CA ALA A 19 -9.53 -3.23 10.82
C ALA A 19 -10.74 -2.63 11.54
N ASP A 20 -10.60 -2.29 12.82
CA ASP A 20 -11.68 -1.67 13.62
C ASP A 20 -12.09 -0.30 13.06
N GLU A 21 -11.13 0.50 12.58
CA GLU A 21 -11.42 1.77 11.90
C GLU A 21 -12.05 1.57 10.51
N ALA A 22 -11.65 0.53 9.77
CA ALA A 22 -12.24 0.21 8.47
C ALA A 22 -13.70 -0.21 8.62
N MET A 23 -13.99 -1.10 9.57
CA MET A 23 -15.36 -1.52 9.90
C MET A 23 -16.25 -0.34 10.30
N ARG A 24 -15.68 0.70 10.91
CA ARG A 24 -16.42 1.92 11.25
C ARG A 24 -16.79 2.74 10.03
N ILE A 25 -15.86 2.90 9.09
CA ILE A 25 -16.07 3.68 7.86
C ILE A 25 -17.02 2.95 6.92
N PHE A 26 -16.87 1.63 6.77
CA PHE A 26 -17.69 0.82 5.85
C PHE A 26 -18.96 0.28 6.50
N LYS A 27 -19.47 0.97 7.53
CA LYS A 27 -20.73 0.60 8.17
C LYS A 27 -21.89 0.75 7.19
N ASP A 28 -22.73 -0.28 7.13
CA ASP A 28 -23.91 -0.30 6.26
C ASP A 28 -24.95 0.77 6.64
N GLY A 29 -25.70 1.23 5.64
CA GLY A 29 -26.83 2.15 5.82
C GLY A 29 -26.48 3.64 5.89
N GLU A 30 -25.20 4.01 5.70
CA GLU A 30 -24.74 5.40 5.79
C GLU A 30 -24.82 6.16 4.45
N GLU A 31 -25.27 5.52 3.36
CA GLU A 31 -25.48 6.15 2.05
C GLU A 31 -24.25 6.81 1.40
N TYR A 32 -23.03 6.46 1.82
CA TYR A 32 -21.79 7.03 1.26
C TYR A 32 -21.60 6.77 -0.25
N GLY A 33 -22.27 5.78 -0.82
CA GLY A 33 -22.31 5.50 -2.26
C GLY A 33 -23.46 6.16 -3.01
N SER A 34 -24.37 6.87 -2.32
CA SER A 34 -25.54 7.50 -2.93
C SER A 34 -25.22 8.91 -3.43
N GLN A 35 -25.46 9.16 -4.72
CA GLN A 35 -25.08 10.39 -5.40
C GLN A 35 -25.79 11.65 -4.84
N TYR A 36 -27.03 11.51 -4.38
CA TYR A 36 -27.86 12.63 -3.93
C TYR A 36 -28.19 12.56 -2.44
N SER A 37 -27.35 11.87 -1.66
CA SER A 37 -27.53 11.75 -0.21
C SER A 37 -27.10 13.02 0.54
N TYR A 38 -27.65 13.18 1.75
CA TYR A 38 -27.17 14.14 2.74
C TYR A 38 -25.82 13.78 3.35
N PHE A 39 -25.32 12.56 3.09
CA PHE A 39 -24.09 12.01 3.66
C PHE A 39 -22.88 12.97 3.63
N PRO A 40 -22.56 13.65 2.50
CA PRO A 40 -21.41 14.56 2.45
C PRO A 40 -21.55 15.78 3.38
N TYR A 41 -22.78 16.15 3.73
CA TYR A 41 -23.15 17.35 4.50
C TYR A 41 -23.60 17.03 5.92
N GLN A 42 -23.41 15.80 6.39
CA GLN A 42 -23.92 15.30 7.67
C GLN A 42 -23.56 16.18 8.87
N VAL A 43 -22.39 16.83 8.85
CA VAL A 43 -21.97 17.74 9.94
C VAL A 43 -22.63 19.12 9.78
N ASP A 44 -22.61 19.67 8.57
CA ASP A 44 -23.10 21.03 8.30
C ASP A 44 -24.63 21.14 8.46
N PHE A 45 -25.36 20.06 8.15
CA PHE A 45 -26.80 19.95 8.41
C PHE A 45 -27.12 19.48 9.83
N GLY A 46 -26.12 19.28 10.69
CA GLY A 46 -26.32 18.91 12.09
C GLY A 46 -26.89 17.49 12.29
N LEU A 47 -26.79 16.61 11.28
CA LEU A 47 -27.18 15.20 11.39
C LEU A 47 -26.25 14.43 12.34
N CYS A 48 -24.98 14.85 12.41
CA CYS A 48 -24.03 14.38 13.41
C CYS A 48 -23.20 15.54 13.96
N THR A 49 -22.81 15.45 15.23
CA THR A 49 -21.92 16.43 15.88
C THR A 49 -20.44 16.19 15.55
N ARG A 50 -20.09 14.95 15.19
CA ARG A 50 -18.75 14.51 14.83
C ARG A 50 -18.85 13.45 13.75
N SER A 51 -18.13 13.66 12.64
CA SER A 51 -18.10 12.69 11.55
C SER A 51 -17.27 11.46 11.92
N ALA A 52 -17.90 10.28 11.80
CA ALA A 52 -17.25 8.97 11.93
C ALA A 52 -16.19 8.72 10.85
N TYR A 53 -16.16 9.53 9.78
CA TYR A 53 -15.26 9.44 8.64
C TYR A 53 -14.04 10.36 8.74
N SER A 54 -13.98 11.19 9.80
CA SER A 54 -12.89 12.15 9.96
C SER A 54 -11.57 11.47 10.29
N ALA A 55 -10.46 12.11 9.88
CA ALA A 55 -9.11 11.64 10.20
C ALA A 55 -8.87 11.49 11.71
N ARG A 56 -9.51 12.36 12.53
CA ARG A 56 -9.41 12.26 14.01
C ARG A 56 -10.10 11.03 14.57
N MET A 57 -11.19 10.58 13.95
CA MET A 57 -11.85 9.34 14.35
C MET A 57 -11.08 8.13 13.83
N ASN A 58 -10.47 8.23 12.65
CA ASN A 58 -9.73 7.12 12.02
C ASN A 58 -8.24 7.46 11.80
N PRO A 59 -7.47 7.69 12.89
CA PRO A 59 -6.08 8.10 12.78
C PRO A 59 -5.17 7.01 12.20
N ALA A 60 -5.45 5.71 12.44
CA ALA A 60 -4.63 4.62 11.91
C ALA A 60 -4.80 4.50 10.40
N LEU A 61 -6.03 4.47 9.89
CA LEU A 61 -6.31 4.45 8.45
C LEU A 61 -5.80 5.70 7.74
N HIS A 62 -5.93 6.86 8.37
CA HIS A 62 -5.36 8.10 7.84
C HIS A 62 -3.85 8.00 7.69
N CYS A 63 -3.15 7.50 8.72
CA CYS A 63 -1.71 7.30 8.70
C CYS A 63 -1.30 6.27 7.64
N PHE A 64 -1.95 5.11 7.64
CA PHE A 64 -1.72 4.00 6.70
C PHE A 64 -1.80 4.45 5.25
N GLY A 65 -2.91 5.07 4.84
CA GLY A 65 -3.09 5.53 3.47
C GLY A 65 -2.09 6.61 3.04
N ASN A 66 -1.74 7.53 3.94
CA ASN A 66 -0.75 8.57 3.63
C ASN A 66 0.69 8.05 3.64
N ILE A 67 1.04 7.03 4.42
CA ILE A 67 2.35 6.40 4.31
C ILE A 67 2.48 5.65 2.99
N ILE A 68 1.46 4.90 2.57
CA ILE A 68 1.45 4.26 1.25
C ILE A 68 1.59 5.31 0.14
N GLY A 69 0.83 6.41 0.23
CA GLY A 69 0.96 7.53 -0.71
C GLY A 69 2.36 8.16 -0.70
N ALA A 70 2.98 8.31 0.46
CA ALA A 70 4.35 8.80 0.59
C ALA A 70 5.36 7.86 -0.07
N MET A 71 5.19 6.54 0.06
CA MET A 71 6.03 5.55 -0.65
C MET A 71 5.89 5.61 -2.17
N MET A 72 4.69 5.96 -2.64
CA MET A 72 4.42 6.27 -4.04
C MET A 72 4.75 7.72 -4.42
N THR A 73 5.61 8.37 -3.62
CA THR A 73 6.15 9.73 -3.81
C THR A 73 5.09 10.84 -3.98
N GLN A 74 3.90 10.66 -3.39
CA GLN A 74 2.83 11.64 -3.46
C GLN A 74 3.06 12.82 -2.52
N VAL A 75 3.26 14.01 -3.08
CA VAL A 75 3.53 15.25 -2.32
C VAL A 75 2.41 15.60 -1.32
N ARG A 76 1.15 15.31 -1.67
CA ARG A 76 0.00 15.49 -0.76
C ARG A 76 0.19 14.68 0.53
N SER A 77 0.68 13.46 0.40
CA SER A 77 0.85 12.54 1.51
C SER A 77 2.01 12.92 2.41
N PHE A 78 3.12 13.44 1.86
CA PHE A 78 4.21 14.00 2.68
C PHE A 78 3.74 15.11 3.62
N ASN A 79 2.78 15.92 3.17
CA ASN A 79 2.26 17.06 3.93
C ASN A 79 1.06 16.72 4.83
N ALA A 80 0.57 15.48 4.80
CA ALA A 80 -0.51 15.04 5.68
C ALA A 80 -0.06 15.08 7.14
N ARG A 81 -0.98 15.40 8.06
CA ARG A 81 -0.65 15.52 9.49
C ARG A 81 -0.55 14.13 10.12
N MET A 82 0.53 13.89 10.85
CA MET A 82 0.64 12.72 11.71
C MET A 82 -0.24 12.92 12.95
N ILE A 83 -1.25 12.07 13.10
CA ILE A 83 -2.24 12.13 14.19
C ILE A 83 -2.39 10.80 14.94
N LEU A 84 -1.68 9.76 14.50
CA LEU A 84 -1.68 8.45 15.14
C LEU A 84 -0.94 8.50 16.47
N GLN A 85 -1.57 7.96 17.53
CA GLN A 85 -1.00 7.93 18.88
C GLN A 85 -0.80 6.51 19.41
N ALA A 86 -1.67 5.58 19.04
CA ALA A 86 -1.59 4.18 19.44
C ALA A 86 -1.14 3.33 18.25
N ASN A 87 -0.52 2.19 18.56
CA ASN A 87 -0.11 1.19 17.57
C ASN A 87 0.73 1.70 16.40
N VAL A 88 1.58 2.71 16.66
CA VAL A 88 2.31 3.43 15.62
C VAL A 88 3.23 2.50 14.83
N LYS A 89 3.94 1.58 15.50
CA LYS A 89 4.89 0.67 14.85
C LYS A 89 4.20 -0.25 13.84
N ASP A 90 3.14 -0.92 14.25
CA ASP A 90 2.48 -1.94 13.44
C ASP A 90 1.73 -1.31 12.25
N VAL A 91 1.10 -0.15 12.46
CA VAL A 91 0.46 0.61 11.37
C VAL A 91 1.49 1.09 10.34
N ILE A 92 2.63 1.62 10.80
CA ILE A 92 3.71 2.04 9.91
C ILE A 92 4.25 0.82 9.16
N SER A 93 4.62 -0.26 9.85
CA SER A 93 5.18 -1.48 9.26
C SER A 93 4.25 -2.08 8.20
N ASN A 94 2.95 -2.21 8.49
CA ASN A 94 1.98 -2.66 7.51
C ASN A 94 1.91 -1.71 6.29
N ALA A 95 1.80 -0.40 6.52
CA ALA A 95 1.78 0.58 5.43
C ALA A 95 3.07 0.55 4.59
N GLN A 96 4.22 0.26 5.22
CA GLN A 96 5.50 0.17 4.55
C GLN A 96 5.59 -1.03 3.61
N LEU A 97 5.13 -2.19 4.09
CA LEU A 97 5.03 -3.38 3.26
C LEU A 97 4.14 -3.12 2.04
N VAL A 98 2.93 -2.61 2.28
CA VAL A 98 1.96 -2.32 1.21
C VAL A 98 2.51 -1.31 0.22
N GLY A 99 3.07 -0.20 0.70
CA GLY A 99 3.65 0.83 -0.16
C GLY A 99 4.81 0.33 -1.00
N PHE A 100 5.68 -0.54 -0.44
CA PHE A 100 6.73 -1.21 -1.21
C PHE A 100 6.16 -2.05 -2.34
N VAL A 101 5.22 -2.96 -2.03
CA VAL A 101 4.62 -3.87 -3.03
C VAL A 101 3.98 -3.09 -4.17
N PHE A 102 3.21 -2.04 -3.87
CA PHE A 102 2.54 -1.28 -4.93
C PHE A 102 3.47 -0.36 -5.72
N ALA A 103 4.58 0.09 -5.13
CA ALA A 103 5.54 0.95 -5.81
C ALA A 103 6.50 0.18 -6.72
N THR A 104 6.92 -1.03 -6.33
CA THR A 104 7.90 -1.83 -7.09
C THR A 104 7.21 -2.86 -8.02
N ARG A 105 6.09 -3.42 -7.55
CA ARG A 105 5.20 -4.43 -8.15
C ARG A 105 4.47 -4.08 -9.45
N SER A 106 5.02 -3.68 -10.59
CA SER A 106 4.14 -3.34 -11.73
C SER A 106 3.45 -4.57 -12.37
N GLU A 107 2.12 -4.63 -12.34
CA GLU A 107 1.34 -5.50 -13.24
C GLU A 107 1.37 -4.92 -14.65
N ARG A 108 2.19 -5.49 -15.52
CA ARG A 108 2.29 -5.10 -16.93
C ARG A 108 1.76 -6.22 -17.78
N ASN A 109 0.74 -5.90 -18.56
CA ASN A 109 0.20 -6.79 -19.60
C ASN A 109 0.32 -6.08 -20.94
N ILE A 110 0.68 -6.83 -21.99
CA ILE A 110 0.69 -6.32 -23.36
C ILE A 110 -0.74 -5.93 -23.72
N GLN A 111 -0.95 -4.67 -24.14
CA GLN A 111 -2.29 -4.14 -24.47
C GLN A 111 -2.62 -4.17 -25.96
N PHE A 112 -1.60 -4.30 -26.82
CA PHE A 112 -1.76 -4.28 -28.26
C PHE A 112 -0.86 -5.36 -28.88
N LEU A 113 -1.42 -6.12 -29.81
CA LEU A 113 -0.72 -7.08 -30.66
C LEU A 113 -0.80 -6.59 -32.10
N ARG A 114 0.16 -6.97 -32.95
CA ARG A 114 0.06 -6.67 -34.38
C ARG A 114 -1.03 -7.52 -35.01
N SER A 115 -1.67 -7.01 -36.05
CA SER A 115 -2.75 -7.72 -36.78
C SER A 115 -2.30 -9.02 -37.45
N ASP A 116 -1.00 -9.22 -37.64
CA ASP A 116 -0.37 -10.42 -38.19
C ASP A 116 0.24 -11.34 -37.12
N ASP A 117 0.07 -11.05 -35.83
CA ASP A 117 0.64 -11.86 -34.76
C ASP A 117 -0.14 -13.18 -34.59
N PRO A 118 0.52 -14.35 -34.69
CA PRO A 118 -0.15 -15.65 -34.56
C PRO A 118 -0.79 -15.87 -33.19
N ASN A 119 -0.50 -15.03 -32.19
CA ASN A 119 -1.05 -15.13 -30.83
C ASN A 119 -2.19 -14.15 -30.55
N LEU A 120 -2.74 -13.48 -31.58
CA LEU A 120 -3.92 -12.63 -31.48
C LEU A 120 -5.12 -13.32 -30.81
N ASP A 121 -5.30 -14.62 -31.04
CA ASP A 121 -6.45 -15.39 -30.55
C ASP A 121 -6.27 -15.92 -29.11
N GLN A 122 -5.05 -15.92 -28.55
CA GLN A 122 -4.76 -16.48 -27.21
C GLN A 122 -5.13 -15.54 -26.06
N GLY A 123 -5.59 -14.31 -26.36
CA GLY A 123 -5.89 -13.33 -25.34
C GLY A 123 -4.65 -12.77 -24.63
N HIS A 124 -4.79 -11.59 -24.05
CA HIS A 124 -3.67 -10.81 -23.51
C HIS A 124 -2.98 -11.48 -22.29
N GLU A 125 -3.70 -12.31 -21.53
CA GLU A 125 -3.19 -12.92 -20.29
C GLU A 125 -2.32 -14.16 -20.52
N GLU A 126 -2.62 -14.98 -21.53
CA GLU A 126 -1.86 -16.20 -21.83
C GLU A 126 -0.52 -15.86 -22.50
N TYR A 127 -0.53 -14.89 -23.44
CA TYR A 127 0.68 -14.43 -24.12
C TYR A 127 1.74 -13.87 -23.15
N GLY A 128 1.29 -13.14 -22.12
CA GLY A 128 2.18 -12.60 -21.08
C GLY A 128 2.80 -13.66 -20.17
N LYS A 129 2.11 -14.78 -19.93
CA LYS A 129 2.63 -15.91 -19.13
C LYS A 129 3.67 -16.71 -19.91
N GLN A 130 3.44 -16.94 -21.20
CA GLN A 130 4.32 -17.76 -22.03
C GLN A 130 5.70 -17.11 -22.21
N LYS A 131 5.74 -15.80 -22.45
CA LYS A 131 7.01 -15.05 -22.57
C LYS A 131 7.78 -14.91 -21.24
N LYS A 132 7.09 -14.97 -20.10
CA LYS A 132 7.74 -14.96 -18.78
C LYS A 132 8.52 -16.25 -18.51
N LEU A 133 7.98 -17.41 -18.89
CA LEU A 133 8.70 -18.69 -18.77
C LEU A 133 10.01 -18.70 -19.59
N ASP A 134 10.04 -18.02 -20.73
CA ASP A 134 11.22 -17.99 -21.62
C ASP A 134 12.34 -17.05 -21.14
N SER A 135 12.08 -16.22 -20.11
CA SER A 135 12.98 -15.14 -19.66
C SER A 135 13.58 -15.36 -18.27
N GLU A 136 13.28 -16.45 -17.57
CA GLU A 136 13.78 -16.76 -16.21
C GLU A 136 15.26 -17.26 -16.19
N GLY A 137 16.08 -16.84 -17.15
CA GLY A 137 17.41 -17.42 -17.37
C GLY A 137 18.62 -16.57 -17.01
N ASP A 138 18.47 -15.30 -16.59
CA ASP A 138 19.65 -14.42 -16.48
C ASP A 138 19.41 -13.30 -15.47
N ASP A 139 19.79 -13.53 -14.21
CA ASP A 139 20.20 -12.52 -13.22
C ASP A 139 20.70 -13.26 -11.97
N LEU A 140 21.85 -13.93 -12.11
CA LEU A 140 22.65 -14.42 -10.99
C LEU A 140 23.72 -13.36 -10.70
N ASP A 141 23.54 -12.54 -9.65
CA ASP A 141 24.65 -11.85 -8.98
C ASP A 141 24.18 -11.20 -7.67
N GLU A 142 24.18 -11.99 -6.59
CA GLU A 142 24.59 -11.64 -5.22
C GLU A 142 24.65 -12.97 -4.45
N GLU A 143 25.68 -13.21 -3.62
CA GLU A 143 25.73 -14.40 -2.75
C GLU A 143 24.52 -14.39 -1.81
N GLU A 144 23.43 -15.03 -2.25
CA GLU A 144 22.23 -15.20 -1.44
C GLU A 144 22.52 -16.19 -0.32
N ASP A 145 22.32 -15.77 0.92
CA ASP A 145 22.31 -16.66 2.07
C ASP A 145 21.27 -17.77 1.78
N PRO A 146 21.66 -19.05 1.73
CA PRO A 146 20.75 -20.15 1.36
C PRO A 146 19.51 -20.27 2.26
N ASN A 147 19.48 -19.60 3.41
CA ASN A 147 18.37 -19.57 4.34
C ASN A 147 17.48 -18.31 4.23
N GLN A 148 17.75 -17.40 3.29
CA GLN A 148 16.96 -16.18 3.15
C GLN A 148 15.68 -16.45 2.33
N LEU A 149 14.51 -16.30 2.99
CA LEU A 149 13.21 -16.45 2.35
C LEU A 149 13.01 -15.40 1.24
N ILE A 150 12.79 -15.88 0.02
CA ILE A 150 12.58 -15.05 -1.16
C ILE A 150 11.22 -14.34 -1.07
N PRO A 151 11.16 -13.01 -1.26
CA PRO A 151 9.89 -12.27 -1.24
C PRO A 151 8.99 -12.67 -2.42
N PRO A 152 7.66 -12.65 -2.25
CA PRO A 152 6.73 -12.91 -3.36
C PRO A 152 6.94 -11.97 -4.55
N THR A 153 6.68 -12.47 -5.76
CA THR A 153 6.79 -11.69 -7.00
C THR A 153 5.47 -10.99 -7.36
N GLY A 154 4.33 -11.58 -7.00
CA GLY A 154 2.99 -11.07 -7.25
C GLY A 154 2.53 -9.97 -6.28
N ARG A 155 1.27 -9.55 -6.43
CA ARG A 155 0.59 -8.61 -5.54
C ARG A 155 -0.52 -9.27 -4.71
N GLU A 156 -0.37 -10.54 -4.38
CA GLU A 156 -1.38 -11.26 -3.60
C GLU A 156 -1.22 -10.97 -2.10
N PRO A 157 -2.23 -10.42 -1.40
CA PRO A 157 -2.08 -9.99 0.00
C PRO A 157 -1.68 -11.12 0.93
N LEU A 158 -2.25 -12.31 0.73
CA LEU A 158 -2.03 -13.47 1.61
C LEU A 158 -0.60 -14.00 1.51
N ASP A 159 -0.02 -14.02 0.31
CA ASP A 159 1.37 -14.44 0.10
C ASP A 159 2.33 -13.49 0.82
N TRP A 160 2.08 -12.19 0.71
CA TRP A 160 2.87 -11.17 1.40
C TRP A 160 2.69 -11.22 2.92
N PHE A 161 1.48 -11.47 3.42
CA PHE A 161 1.24 -11.66 4.85
C PHE A 161 2.03 -12.86 5.39
N ASN A 162 1.90 -14.02 4.74
CA ASN A 162 2.58 -15.24 5.17
C ASN A 162 4.10 -15.09 5.13
N TRP A 163 4.64 -14.50 4.06
CA TRP A 163 6.07 -14.23 3.96
C TRP A 163 6.53 -13.25 5.05
N TYR A 164 5.79 -12.16 5.27
CA TYR A 164 6.17 -11.14 6.24
C TYR A 164 6.12 -11.65 7.68
N ASP A 165 5.18 -12.53 8.00
CA ASP A 165 5.10 -13.22 9.29
C ASP A 165 6.29 -14.18 9.50
N GLN A 166 6.68 -14.93 8.48
CA GLN A 166 7.86 -15.83 8.54
C GLN A 166 9.18 -15.08 8.79
N VAL A 167 9.31 -13.85 8.27
CA VAL A 167 10.48 -12.99 8.55
C VAL A 167 10.32 -12.14 9.83
N ASN A 168 9.31 -12.43 10.66
CA ASN A 168 8.98 -11.72 11.90
C ASN A 168 8.80 -10.20 11.71
N GLY A 169 8.19 -9.79 10.60
CA GLY A 169 7.94 -8.38 10.28
C GLY A 169 9.20 -7.56 9.97
N LYS A 170 10.36 -8.21 9.75
CA LYS A 170 11.60 -7.50 9.40
C LYS A 170 11.66 -7.24 7.90
N PRO A 171 11.87 -5.97 7.46
CA PRO A 171 11.97 -5.68 6.03
C PRO A 171 13.22 -6.34 5.41
N SER A 172 13.12 -6.74 4.14
CA SER A 172 14.25 -7.29 3.38
C SER A 172 15.27 -6.21 3.02
N LYS A 173 16.47 -6.60 2.55
CA LYS A 173 17.48 -5.66 2.03
C LYS A 173 16.92 -4.79 0.90
N GLU A 174 16.14 -5.39 -0.01
CA GLU A 174 15.46 -4.69 -1.12
C GLU A 174 14.50 -3.62 -0.59
N MET A 175 13.66 -3.97 0.39
CA MET A 175 12.71 -3.03 1.02
C MET A 175 13.43 -1.86 1.68
N ARG A 176 14.51 -2.12 2.42
CA ARG A 176 15.31 -1.07 3.10
C ARG A 176 15.92 -0.09 2.11
N LYS A 177 16.48 -0.60 1.01
CA LYS A 177 17.03 0.22 -0.08
C LYS A 177 15.94 1.10 -0.69
N PHE A 178 14.76 0.54 -0.94
CA PHE A 178 13.61 1.31 -1.42
C PHE A 178 13.14 2.38 -0.43
N PHE A 179 13.02 2.06 0.86
CA PHE A 179 12.61 3.02 1.89
C PHE A 179 13.57 4.21 1.96
N LYS A 180 14.88 3.96 1.85
CA LYS A 180 15.89 5.00 1.81
C LYS A 180 15.76 5.89 0.57
N GLN A 181 15.53 5.31 -0.61
CA GLN A 181 15.26 6.08 -1.83
C GLN A 181 14.03 6.99 -1.67
N VAL A 182 12.96 6.49 -1.07
CA VAL A 182 11.77 7.29 -0.76
C VAL A 182 12.14 8.43 0.19
N GLN A 183 12.84 8.17 1.29
CA GLN A 183 13.27 9.20 2.24
C GLN A 183 14.07 10.34 1.60
N ASP A 184 15.01 9.99 0.73
CA ASP A 184 15.86 10.95 0.01
C ASP A 184 15.05 11.83 -0.95
N SER A 185 13.95 11.31 -1.48
CA SER A 185 13.04 12.07 -2.35
C SER A 185 12.22 13.13 -1.60
N ILE A 186 12.04 12.99 -0.29
CA ILE A 186 11.19 13.90 0.49
C ILE A 186 11.92 15.22 0.70
N GLN A 187 11.33 16.33 0.27
CA GLN A 187 11.87 17.69 0.44
C GLN A 187 10.88 18.58 1.21
N ASN A 188 11.38 19.65 1.84
CA ASN A 188 10.56 20.67 2.52
C ASN A 188 9.52 20.11 3.49
N VAL A 189 9.97 19.23 4.39
CA VAL A 189 9.11 18.56 5.38
C VAL A 189 8.54 19.55 6.38
N ARG A 190 7.24 19.41 6.67
CA ARG A 190 6.54 20.20 7.70
C ARG A 190 6.59 19.49 9.06
N PRO A 191 6.76 20.21 10.17
CA PRO A 191 6.65 19.61 11.50
C PRO A 191 5.27 18.98 11.73
N GLY A 192 5.25 17.83 12.40
CA GLY A 192 4.05 17.03 12.68
C GLY A 192 3.43 16.37 11.43
N SER A 193 4.18 16.21 10.34
CA SER A 193 3.69 15.61 9.10
C SER A 193 4.14 14.15 8.93
N ILE A 194 3.46 13.41 8.06
CA ILE A 194 3.87 12.08 7.63
C ILE A 194 5.27 12.12 7.00
N GLY A 195 5.61 13.17 6.25
CA GLY A 195 6.95 13.35 5.71
C GLY A 195 8.04 13.42 6.79
N GLU A 196 7.75 13.99 7.96
CA GLU A 196 8.67 14.00 9.10
C GLU A 196 8.83 12.60 9.70
N VAL A 197 7.72 11.87 9.87
CA VAL A 197 7.75 10.48 10.32
C VAL A 197 8.58 9.62 9.37
N CYS A 198 8.35 9.74 8.06
CA CYS A 198 9.07 8.99 7.04
C CYS A 198 10.58 9.27 7.07
N LYS A 199 11.02 10.50 7.35
CA LYS A 199 12.45 10.81 7.53
C LYS A 199 13.01 10.42 8.90
N GLY A 200 12.15 10.19 9.87
CA GLY A 200 12.52 9.89 11.24
C GLY A 200 13.00 8.45 11.45
N PRO A 201 13.60 8.18 12.61
CA PRO A 201 14.09 6.85 12.96
C PRO A 201 12.97 5.82 13.05
N LEU A 202 11.74 6.23 13.39
CA LEU A 202 10.56 5.35 13.47
C LEU A 202 10.26 4.63 12.15
N PHE A 203 10.61 5.23 11.02
CA PHE A 203 10.40 4.62 9.70
C PHE A 203 11.48 3.60 9.34
N LEU A 204 12.62 3.60 10.03
CA LEU A 204 13.71 2.66 9.81
C LEU A 204 14.02 1.84 11.07
N GLN A 205 13.16 1.82 12.08
CA GLN A 205 13.43 1.02 13.28
C GLN A 205 13.26 -0.46 12.94
N ASP A 206 14.33 -1.22 13.18
CA ASP A 206 14.63 -2.56 12.67
C ASP A 206 15.10 -2.61 11.20
N ALA A 207 15.59 -1.44 10.71
CA ALA A 207 16.61 -1.01 9.71
C ALA A 207 17.93 -1.79 9.61
#